data_AF-A0A6A4QBX6-F1
#
_entry.id   AF-A0A6A4QBX6-F1
#
_cell.length_a   1.000
_cell.length_b   1.000
_cell.length_c   1.000
_cell.angle_alpha   90.00
_cell.angle_beta   90.00
_cell.angle_gamma   90.00
#
_symmetry.space_group_name_H-M   'P 1'
#
loop_
_entity.id
_entity.type
_entity.pdbx_description
1 polymer ?
#
loop_
_entity_poly.entity_id
_entity_poly.type
_entity_poly.pdbx_seq_one_letter_code
_entity_poly.pdbx_strand_id
1 'polypeptide(L)'
;MSTIFTCLSVTPISSSSLFFSNPRSVSPTSSKFSLSPNPLFRPLPKRLNWDSRVLVRATVDIGGGIPRPGGVLETDKLSSDVRKRTMEAVDGCGGRVTIGDVASRAGLNLNQAQKALQAIAADTDGFLEVSVEGDILYVFPKDYRLKLNTKSFRIKAEPFVEKTKAAVEYLIRVSFGTALIASIVIVYTTIIALITSSRSEEDNRGRRGGRSYDSGFNFYFNPLDLFWYWDPYYYRRRRIQTDDGKFNFIESVFSFVFGDGDPNQGIEEERWKLIGQYITSNGGVVAAEELAPYLDIDSMDGLKDDESYILPVLLRFDGQPEVDEEGNILYRFPSLQKTASQKGKRKEYVGRRWADWVGGIEKFFQENKWQFSKTSSSERAMAIGLGGLNLFGVIILGTMLKDMPVARSSFIKFVADIFPLLQIYAGSFFAIPLVRWFLVRNKNAQIENRNKVRQQCARALELPDISLRQKLFSARDMAQKTVIGPDQIVYSTDKDLLEQDYESREWDKKFRELERSD
;
A
#
# COMPACT_ATOMS: atom_id res chain seq x y z
N MET A 1 -48.40 -41.79 36.01
CA MET A 1 -48.32 -41.49 37.46
C MET A 1 -46.97 -41.96 37.99
N SER A 2 -46.48 -41.36 39.08
CA SER A 2 -45.34 -41.80 39.94
C SER A 2 -44.11 -42.42 39.24
N THR A 3 -43.02 -41.69 38.97
CA THR A 3 -41.98 -41.16 39.90
C THR A 3 -41.20 -42.21 40.70
N ILE A 4 -39.88 -42.22 40.56
CA ILE A 4 -38.87 -42.43 41.62
C ILE A 4 -37.60 -41.66 41.21
N PHE A 5 -36.87 -41.12 42.20
CA PHE A 5 -35.61 -40.39 42.03
C PHE A 5 -34.41 -41.32 42.30
N THR A 6 -33.29 -41.06 41.62
CA THR A 6 -31.95 -41.34 42.17
C THR A 6 -30.96 -40.29 41.68
N CYS A 7 -30.24 -39.67 42.62
CA CYS A 7 -29.21 -38.66 42.32
C CYS A 7 -27.83 -39.30 42.25
N LEU A 8 -26.93 -38.75 41.43
CA LEU A 8 -25.51 -39.05 41.49
C LEU A 8 -24.71 -37.79 41.15
N SER A 9 -23.88 -37.34 42.10
CA SER A 9 -23.12 -36.10 42.03
C SER A 9 -21.63 -36.40 42.10
N VAL A 10 -20.85 -35.88 41.13
CA VAL A 10 -19.38 -35.88 41.19
C VAL A 10 -18.87 -34.49 40.81
N THR A 11 -18.06 -33.91 41.67
CA THR A 11 -17.42 -32.60 41.52
C THR A 11 -15.96 -32.74 41.03
N PRO A 12 -15.35 -31.69 40.46
CA PRO A 12 -14.11 -31.82 39.68
C PRO A 12 -12.84 -31.96 40.54
N ILE A 13 -11.80 -32.53 39.95
CA ILE A 13 -10.45 -32.60 40.52
C ILE A 13 -9.52 -31.65 39.74
N SER A 14 -8.78 -30.83 40.48
CA SER A 14 -7.74 -29.93 39.96
C SER A 14 -6.53 -29.95 40.90
N SER A 15 -5.34 -30.25 40.37
CA SER A 15 -4.04 -30.17 41.05
C SER A 15 -3.16 -29.18 40.28
N SER A 16 -2.95 -27.95 40.78
CA SER A 16 -1.87 -27.55 41.71
C SER A 16 -0.47 -27.78 41.10
N SER A 17 0.41 -26.78 40.93
CA SER A 17 1.13 -25.96 41.93
C SER A 17 2.36 -25.30 41.19
N LEU A 18 3.21 -24.34 41.60
CA LEU A 18 3.63 -23.51 42.77
C LEU A 18 4.17 -22.15 42.16
N PHE A 19 4.70 -21.08 42.81
CA PHE A 19 4.77 -20.52 44.18
C PHE A 19 5.25 -19.03 44.09
N PHE A 20 4.81 -18.14 45.01
CA PHE A 20 5.46 -16.86 45.44
C PHE A 20 5.74 -15.76 44.36
N SER A 21 5.90 -14.46 44.66
CA SER A 21 5.84 -13.65 45.92
C SER A 21 5.24 -12.23 45.68
N ASN A 22 5.05 -11.46 46.76
CA ASN A 22 4.34 -10.16 46.83
C ASN A 22 5.32 -8.95 46.67
N PRO A 23 4.86 -7.71 46.33
CA PRO A 23 4.44 -6.79 47.40
C PRO A 23 3.31 -5.76 47.11
N ARG A 24 2.82 -5.19 48.23
CA ARG A 24 1.96 -3.99 48.46
C ARG A 24 2.51 -2.66 47.87
N SER A 25 1.80 -1.53 47.70
CA SER A 25 0.36 -1.10 47.80
C SER A 25 0.22 0.43 47.52
N VAL A 26 -1.01 1.01 47.54
CA VAL A 26 -1.38 2.47 47.57
C VAL A 26 -1.29 3.22 46.22
N SER A 27 -2.25 4.06 45.76
CA SER A 27 -3.69 4.29 46.05
C SER A 27 -4.37 5.08 44.89
N PRO A 28 -5.73 5.16 44.78
CA PRO A 28 -6.41 5.77 43.62
C PRO A 28 -7.11 7.13 43.87
N THR A 29 -7.01 8.03 42.88
CA THR A 29 -7.80 9.28 42.67
C THR A 29 -9.34 9.11 42.67
N SER A 30 -10.08 10.18 42.97
CA SER A 30 -11.55 10.32 42.83
C SER A 30 -11.92 10.78 41.38
N SER A 31 -13.18 10.88 40.92
CA SER A 31 -14.42 11.26 41.62
C SER A 31 -15.76 10.75 41.04
N LYS A 32 -16.77 10.81 41.92
CA LYS A 32 -18.15 10.31 41.82
C LYS A 32 -19.03 11.00 40.75
N PHE A 33 -20.11 10.30 40.35
CA PHE A 33 -21.28 10.82 39.62
C PHE A 33 -22.56 10.53 40.44
N SER A 34 -23.51 11.47 40.55
CA SER A 34 -24.87 11.21 41.10
C SER A 34 -25.90 12.29 40.72
N LEU A 35 -27.18 11.87 40.64
CA LEU A 35 -28.35 12.53 40.02
C LEU A 35 -28.84 13.86 40.65
N SER A 36 -29.47 14.69 39.80
CA SER A 36 -30.77 15.46 39.88
C SER A 36 -31.25 16.10 41.22
N PRO A 37 -32.04 17.21 41.23
CA PRO A 37 -33.37 17.29 40.58
C PRO A 37 -33.82 18.68 40.01
N ASN A 38 -35.07 18.76 39.55
CA ASN A 38 -35.77 19.97 39.05
C ASN A 38 -36.29 20.90 40.17
N PRO A 39 -36.73 22.13 39.81
CA PRO A 39 -37.99 22.68 40.34
C PRO A 39 -39.00 23.11 39.26
N LEU A 40 -40.25 23.33 39.67
CA LEU A 40 -41.42 23.70 38.83
C LEU A 40 -41.89 25.14 39.10
N PHE A 41 -42.43 25.84 38.09
CA PHE A 41 -43.48 26.86 38.25
C PHE A 41 -44.37 26.97 36.98
N ARG A 42 -45.56 27.58 37.13
CA ARG A 42 -46.70 27.71 36.18
C ARG A 42 -47.45 29.04 36.52
N PRO A 43 -48.56 29.51 35.87
CA PRO A 43 -49.35 28.95 34.74
C PRO A 43 -49.92 29.94 33.67
N LEU A 44 -50.24 29.42 32.46
CA LEU A 44 -51.40 29.73 31.57
C LEU A 44 -51.71 31.21 31.12
N PRO A 45 -52.67 31.47 30.18
CA PRO A 45 -52.78 30.92 28.82
C PRO A 45 -53.17 32.00 27.74
N LYS A 46 -53.17 31.63 26.44
CA LYS A 46 -54.18 32.12 25.47
C LYS A 46 -54.21 31.27 24.19
N ARG A 47 -55.39 31.16 23.57
CA ARG A 47 -55.60 30.53 22.26
C ARG A 47 -55.34 31.54 21.13
N LEU A 48 -54.85 31.07 19.99
CA LEU A 48 -55.56 31.28 18.73
C LEU A 48 -55.32 30.06 17.81
N ASN A 49 -56.21 29.85 16.84
CA ASN A 49 -56.19 28.74 15.89
C ASN A 49 -56.29 29.31 14.48
N TRP A 50 -55.48 28.82 13.54
CA TRP A 50 -55.78 28.93 12.11
C TRP A 50 -55.01 27.90 11.29
N ASP A 51 -55.70 27.25 10.36
CA ASP A 51 -55.09 26.42 9.34
C ASP A 51 -54.14 27.21 8.43
N SER A 52 -52.99 26.60 8.12
CA SER A 52 -52.18 26.97 6.97
C SER A 52 -51.40 25.74 6.52
N ARG A 53 -51.72 25.24 5.31
CA ARG A 53 -51.05 24.07 4.74
C ARG A 53 -49.63 24.46 4.32
N VAL A 54 -48.65 24.21 5.18
CA VAL A 54 -47.24 24.38 4.82
C VAL A 54 -46.84 23.27 3.86
N LEU A 55 -46.96 23.58 2.56
CA LEU A 55 -46.35 22.78 1.50
C LEU A 55 -44.83 22.89 1.67
N VAL A 56 -44.18 21.85 2.21
CA VAL A 56 -42.72 21.83 2.39
C VAL A 56 -42.05 21.68 1.02
N ARG A 57 -41.93 22.81 0.32
CA ARG A 57 -41.25 22.92 -0.95
C ARG A 57 -39.74 22.88 -0.69
N ALA A 58 -39.16 21.69 -0.80
CA ALA A 58 -37.71 21.50 -0.73
C ALA A 58 -37.04 22.04 -2.01
N THR A 59 -37.03 23.36 -2.19
CA THR A 59 -36.13 24.01 -3.14
C THR A 59 -34.70 23.86 -2.63
N VAL A 60 -34.01 22.83 -3.11
CA VAL A 60 -32.55 22.87 -3.16
C VAL A 60 -32.19 24.00 -4.12
N ASP A 61 -31.67 25.11 -3.59
CA ASP A 61 -31.11 26.16 -4.42
C ASP A 61 -29.86 25.61 -5.13
N ILE A 62 -30.06 25.05 -6.33
CA ILE A 62 -29.01 24.89 -7.34
C ILE A 62 -28.69 26.29 -7.85
N GLY A 63 -28.02 27.07 -6.99
CA GLY A 63 -27.55 28.41 -7.32
C GLY A 63 -26.57 28.29 -8.49
N GLY A 64 -26.96 28.82 -9.65
CA GLY A 64 -26.15 28.90 -10.87
C GLY A 64 -24.94 29.82 -10.71
N GLY A 65 -24.05 29.49 -9.78
CA GLY A 65 -22.83 30.22 -9.46
C GLY A 65 -21.64 29.60 -10.16
N ILE A 66 -21.01 30.38 -11.05
CA ILE A 66 -19.71 30.04 -11.62
C ILE A 66 -18.75 29.68 -10.46
N PRO A 67 -18.10 28.49 -10.47
CA PRO A 67 -17.33 28.02 -9.34
C PRO A 67 -16.15 28.96 -9.07
N ARG A 68 -16.19 29.64 -7.92
CA ARG A 68 -15.14 30.57 -7.49
C ARG A 68 -13.84 29.79 -7.27
N PRO A 69 -12.70 30.19 -7.86
CA PRO A 69 -11.42 29.56 -7.57
C PRO A 69 -11.07 29.77 -6.09
N GLY A 70 -11.09 28.69 -5.32
CA GLY A 70 -10.94 28.72 -3.85
C GLY A 70 -12.08 28.06 -3.06
N GLY A 71 -13.14 27.56 -3.71
CA GLY A 71 -14.05 26.61 -3.06
C GLY A 71 -13.32 25.34 -2.62
N VAL A 72 -13.66 24.79 -1.45
CA VAL A 72 -13.03 23.56 -0.94
C VAL A 72 -13.57 22.36 -1.73
N LEU A 73 -12.74 21.83 -2.62
CA LEU A 73 -13.04 20.65 -3.43
C LEU A 73 -13.13 19.40 -2.54
N GLU A 74 -14.15 18.57 -2.73
CA GLU A 74 -14.31 17.32 -1.99
C GLU A 74 -13.21 16.30 -2.36
N THR A 75 -12.77 16.29 -3.62
CA THR A 75 -11.64 15.49 -4.11
C THR A 75 -10.30 15.88 -3.52
N ASP A 76 -10.15 17.07 -2.94
CA ASP A 76 -8.92 17.46 -2.23
C ASP A 76 -8.94 17.07 -0.75
N LYS A 77 -10.04 16.52 -0.23
CA LYS A 77 -10.11 15.85 1.09
C LYS A 77 -9.71 14.37 1.02
N LEU A 78 -9.77 13.74 -0.16
CA LEU A 78 -9.32 12.37 -0.40
C LEU A 78 -7.79 12.26 -0.29
N SER A 79 -7.28 11.04 -0.06
CA SER A 79 -5.88 10.73 -0.35
C SER A 79 -5.65 10.63 -1.86
N SER A 80 -4.42 10.96 -2.29
CA SER A 80 -3.93 10.81 -3.67
C SER A 80 -4.24 9.43 -4.24
N ASP A 81 -3.96 8.40 -3.45
CA ASP A 81 -3.86 7.03 -3.92
C ASP A 81 -5.26 6.42 -4.12
N VAL A 82 -6.19 6.70 -3.19
CA VAL A 82 -7.61 6.34 -3.31
C VAL A 82 -8.25 7.08 -4.49
N ARG A 83 -7.99 8.40 -4.62
CA ARG A 83 -8.49 9.22 -5.73
C ARG A 83 -8.00 8.66 -7.07
N LYS A 84 -6.70 8.38 -7.20
CA LYS A 84 -6.07 7.82 -8.40
C LYS A 84 -6.62 6.44 -8.75
N ARG A 85 -6.65 5.50 -7.80
CA ARG A 85 -7.17 4.14 -8.04
C ARG A 85 -8.66 4.13 -8.41
N THR A 86 -9.48 5.02 -7.81
CA THR A 86 -10.88 5.21 -8.24
C THR A 86 -10.97 5.73 -9.68
N MET A 87 -10.20 6.76 -10.05
CA MET A 87 -10.19 7.27 -11.43
C MET A 87 -9.72 6.21 -12.44
N GLU A 88 -8.74 5.37 -12.10
CA GLU A 88 -8.25 4.28 -12.96
C GLU A 88 -9.31 3.17 -13.13
N ALA A 89 -10.10 2.89 -12.08
CA ALA A 89 -11.23 1.96 -12.18
C ALA A 89 -12.39 2.52 -13.04
N VAL A 90 -12.74 3.80 -12.87
CA VAL A 90 -13.78 4.51 -13.65
C VAL A 90 -13.46 4.48 -15.15
N ASP A 91 -12.24 4.87 -15.53
CA ASP A 91 -11.76 4.79 -16.93
C ASP A 91 -11.87 3.36 -17.46
N GLY A 92 -11.37 2.39 -16.68
CA GLY A 92 -11.29 1.00 -17.10
C GLY A 92 -12.66 0.33 -17.31
N CYS A 93 -13.70 0.79 -16.60
CA CYS A 93 -15.07 0.30 -16.74
C CYS A 93 -15.86 1.04 -17.83
N GLY A 94 -15.40 2.23 -18.25
CA GLY A 94 -15.96 3.00 -19.36
C GLY A 94 -16.76 4.25 -18.96
N GLY A 95 -16.54 4.79 -17.76
CA GLY A 95 -17.19 6.02 -17.28
C GLY A 95 -18.55 5.84 -16.60
N ARG A 96 -19.25 4.72 -16.81
CA ARG A 96 -20.47 4.32 -16.08
C ARG A 96 -20.13 3.16 -15.13
N VAL A 97 -20.34 3.33 -13.82
CA VAL A 97 -19.88 2.37 -12.79
C VAL A 97 -20.84 2.20 -11.61
N THR A 98 -20.87 1.01 -11.02
CA THR A 98 -21.37 0.81 -9.64
C THR A 98 -20.26 1.04 -8.61
N ILE A 99 -20.63 1.14 -7.32
CA ILE A 99 -19.66 1.18 -6.22
C ILE A 99 -18.83 -0.13 -6.19
N GLY A 100 -19.43 -1.27 -6.53
CA GLY A 100 -18.79 -2.58 -6.60
C GLY A 100 -17.79 -2.74 -7.74
N ASP A 101 -18.12 -2.25 -8.94
CA ASP A 101 -17.20 -2.21 -10.09
C ASP A 101 -15.91 -1.44 -9.78
N VAL A 102 -16.02 -0.39 -8.94
CA VAL A 102 -14.87 0.40 -8.49
C VAL A 102 -14.13 -0.27 -7.33
N ALA A 103 -14.84 -0.73 -6.30
CA ALA A 103 -14.22 -1.35 -5.13
C ALA A 103 -13.41 -2.59 -5.51
N SER A 104 -13.98 -3.49 -6.33
CA SER A 104 -13.30 -4.68 -6.85
C SER A 104 -12.05 -4.34 -7.66
N ARG A 105 -12.18 -3.41 -8.62
CA ARG A 105 -11.12 -3.08 -9.59
C ARG A 105 -10.00 -2.21 -9.02
N ALA A 106 -10.31 -1.39 -8.02
CA ALA A 106 -9.36 -0.54 -7.32
C ALA A 106 -8.77 -1.18 -6.05
N GLY A 107 -9.33 -2.29 -5.55
CA GLY A 107 -8.95 -2.88 -4.26
C GLY A 107 -9.34 -2.01 -3.06
N LEU A 108 -10.42 -1.24 -3.17
CA LEU A 108 -10.89 -0.30 -2.13
C LEU A 108 -11.98 -0.91 -1.26
N ASN A 109 -12.10 -0.45 -0.01
CA ASN A 109 -13.30 -0.71 0.79
C ASN A 109 -14.51 0.01 0.15
N LEU A 110 -15.69 -0.60 0.14
CA LEU A 110 -16.90 0.00 -0.46
C LEU A 110 -17.19 1.42 0.06
N ASN A 111 -17.02 1.67 1.37
CA ASN A 111 -17.20 2.99 1.97
C ASN A 111 -16.17 4.03 1.48
N GLN A 112 -14.97 3.60 1.08
CA GLN A 112 -13.94 4.46 0.48
C GLN A 112 -14.24 4.71 -1.00
N ALA A 113 -14.64 3.66 -1.74
CA ALA A 113 -15.05 3.77 -3.14
C ALA A 113 -16.25 4.71 -3.31
N GLN A 114 -17.29 4.57 -2.49
CA GLN A 114 -18.46 5.44 -2.49
C GLN A 114 -18.08 6.90 -2.23
N LYS A 115 -17.33 7.19 -1.16
CA LYS A 115 -16.90 8.56 -0.83
C LYS A 115 -16.01 9.16 -1.91
N ALA A 116 -15.14 8.37 -2.52
CA ALA A 116 -14.31 8.82 -3.65
C ALA A 116 -15.16 9.12 -4.89
N LEU A 117 -16.12 8.26 -5.22
CA LEU A 117 -17.04 8.46 -6.35
C LEU A 117 -17.93 9.69 -6.16
N GLN A 118 -18.50 9.88 -4.96
CA GLN A 118 -19.33 11.06 -4.63
C GLN A 118 -18.52 12.36 -4.71
N ALA A 119 -17.30 12.39 -4.16
CA ALA A 119 -16.43 13.55 -4.26
C ALA A 119 -16.01 13.86 -5.70
N ILE A 120 -15.65 12.84 -6.49
CA ILE A 120 -15.31 12.99 -7.91
C ILE A 120 -16.53 13.46 -8.71
N ALA A 121 -17.72 12.95 -8.45
CA ALA A 121 -18.96 13.39 -9.10
C ALA A 121 -19.29 14.85 -8.78
N ALA A 122 -19.23 15.26 -7.51
CA ALA A 122 -19.52 16.64 -7.10
C ALA A 122 -18.53 17.68 -7.65
N ASP A 123 -17.24 17.33 -7.78
CA ASP A 123 -16.23 18.22 -8.37
C ASP A 123 -16.17 18.14 -9.92
N THR A 124 -16.89 17.21 -10.54
CA THR A 124 -17.03 17.11 -12.00
C THR A 124 -18.45 17.43 -12.43
N ASP A 125 -18.74 17.27 -13.71
CA ASP A 125 -20.11 17.34 -14.22
C ASP A 125 -20.60 15.89 -14.40
N GLY A 126 -20.54 15.12 -13.31
CA GLY A 126 -20.89 13.70 -13.26
C GLY A 126 -22.20 13.49 -12.52
N PHE A 127 -23.08 12.65 -13.07
CA PHE A 127 -24.45 12.46 -12.59
C PHE A 127 -24.68 11.06 -12.03
N LEU A 128 -25.79 10.91 -11.28
CA LEU A 128 -26.25 9.64 -10.73
C LEU A 128 -27.44 9.13 -11.54
N GLU A 129 -27.40 7.85 -11.89
CA GLU A 129 -28.56 7.06 -12.34
C GLU A 129 -29.00 6.13 -11.19
N VAL A 130 -30.30 5.84 -11.09
CA VAL A 130 -30.85 4.89 -10.11
C VAL A 130 -31.73 3.85 -10.81
N SER A 131 -31.47 2.58 -10.52
CA SER A 131 -32.19 1.41 -11.03
C SER A 131 -33.57 1.24 -10.38
N VAL A 132 -34.47 0.48 -11.01
CA VAL A 132 -35.72 -0.05 -10.40
C VAL A 132 -35.43 -0.73 -9.04
N GLU A 133 -34.31 -1.44 -8.92
CA GLU A 133 -33.88 -2.11 -7.69
C GLU A 133 -33.31 -1.14 -6.61
N GLY A 134 -33.27 0.17 -6.88
CA GLY A 134 -32.66 1.18 -5.99
C GLY A 134 -31.13 1.30 -6.09
N ASP A 135 -30.49 0.55 -7.00
CA ASP A 135 -29.04 0.62 -7.19
C ASP A 135 -28.59 1.95 -7.78
N ILE A 136 -27.53 2.52 -7.21
CA ILE A 136 -26.94 3.80 -7.64
C ILE A 136 -25.75 3.54 -8.57
N LEU A 137 -25.79 4.15 -9.75
CA LEU A 137 -24.70 4.18 -10.72
C LEU A 137 -24.16 5.61 -10.86
N TYR A 138 -22.85 5.72 -11.06
CA TYR A 138 -22.16 6.99 -11.26
C TYR A 138 -21.74 7.07 -12.72
N VAL A 139 -22.09 8.17 -13.39
CA VAL A 139 -21.79 8.41 -14.80
C VAL A 139 -20.89 9.63 -14.94
N PHE A 140 -19.71 9.43 -15.53
CA PHE A 140 -18.70 10.46 -15.70
C PHE A 140 -18.51 10.82 -17.19
N PRO A 141 -18.52 12.12 -17.55
CA PRO A 141 -18.21 12.55 -18.90
C PRO A 141 -16.75 12.25 -19.23
N LYS A 142 -16.42 11.97 -20.49
CA LYS A 142 -15.06 11.54 -20.91
C LYS A 142 -13.94 12.50 -20.46
N ASP A 143 -14.25 13.79 -20.38
CA ASP A 143 -13.31 14.85 -19.99
C ASP A 143 -13.24 15.13 -18.47
N TYR A 144 -13.86 14.29 -17.62
CA TYR A 144 -13.94 14.52 -16.17
C TYR A 144 -12.57 14.80 -15.52
N ARG A 145 -11.52 14.09 -15.94
CA ARG A 145 -10.14 14.32 -15.47
C ARG A 145 -9.59 15.69 -15.85
N LEU A 146 -9.92 16.22 -17.02
CA LEU A 146 -9.51 17.56 -17.42
C LEU A 146 -10.22 18.62 -16.55
N LYS A 147 -11.51 18.40 -16.24
CA LYS A 147 -12.31 19.26 -15.35
C LYS A 147 -11.81 19.24 -13.90
N LEU A 148 -11.36 18.09 -13.38
CA LEU A 148 -10.67 18.00 -12.08
C LEU A 148 -9.32 18.73 -12.11
N ASN A 149 -8.52 18.49 -13.15
CA ASN A 149 -7.19 19.07 -13.29
C ASN A 149 -7.21 20.60 -13.49
N THR A 150 -8.29 21.20 -13.98
CA THR A 150 -8.41 22.67 -13.99
C THR A 150 -8.76 23.21 -12.61
N LYS A 151 -9.71 22.57 -11.89
CA LYS A 151 -10.21 22.98 -10.57
C LYS A 151 -9.16 22.81 -9.44
N SER A 152 -8.54 21.65 -9.27
CA SER A 152 -7.64 21.38 -8.13
C SER A 152 -6.23 21.96 -8.32
N PHE A 153 -5.73 22.65 -7.29
CA PHE A 153 -4.32 23.02 -7.18
C PHE A 153 -3.48 21.88 -6.54
N ARG A 154 -4.07 21.08 -5.64
CA ARG A 154 -3.38 19.97 -4.97
C ARG A 154 -2.93 18.91 -5.98
N ILE A 155 -3.77 18.57 -6.97
CA ILE A 155 -3.42 17.66 -8.07
C ILE A 155 -2.23 18.20 -8.89
N LYS A 156 -2.13 19.52 -9.10
CA LYS A 156 -1.00 20.16 -9.81
C LYS A 156 0.30 20.14 -9.01
N ALA A 157 0.21 20.18 -7.67
CA ALA A 157 1.36 20.15 -6.77
C ALA A 157 1.90 18.74 -6.50
N GLU A 158 1.05 17.71 -6.57
CA GLU A 158 1.38 16.28 -6.38
C GLU A 158 2.66 15.83 -7.15
N PRO A 159 2.80 16.06 -8.47
CA PRO A 159 4.01 15.69 -9.22
C PRO A 159 5.23 16.58 -8.93
N PHE A 160 5.16 17.58 -8.03
CA PHE A 160 6.33 18.28 -7.50
C PHE A 160 6.80 17.67 -6.18
N VAL A 161 5.88 17.19 -5.34
CA VAL A 161 6.21 16.48 -4.08
C VAL A 161 6.91 15.14 -4.36
N GLU A 162 6.50 14.41 -5.39
CA GLU A 162 7.21 13.20 -5.83
C GLU A 162 8.63 13.52 -6.32
N LYS A 163 8.80 14.61 -7.08
CA LYS A 163 10.12 15.06 -7.58
C LYS A 163 11.05 15.45 -6.44
N THR A 164 10.57 16.17 -5.42
CA THR A 164 11.41 16.59 -4.29
C THR A 164 11.79 15.40 -3.40
N LYS A 165 10.88 14.45 -3.13
CA LYS A 165 11.23 13.19 -2.44
C LYS A 165 12.35 12.44 -3.17
N ALA A 166 12.21 12.22 -4.48
CA ALA A 166 13.22 11.54 -5.28
C ALA A 166 14.56 12.30 -5.33
N ALA A 167 14.55 13.64 -5.36
CA ALA A 167 15.75 14.47 -5.32
C ALA A 167 16.46 14.43 -3.96
N VAL A 168 15.71 14.41 -2.84
CA VAL A 168 16.26 14.28 -1.49
C VAL A 168 16.86 12.88 -1.27
N GLU A 169 16.16 11.82 -1.69
CA GLU A 169 16.73 10.47 -1.70
C GLU A 169 18.03 10.42 -2.50
N TYR A 170 18.04 10.95 -3.72
CA TYR A 170 19.23 11.01 -4.56
C TYR A 170 20.38 11.76 -3.85
N LEU A 171 20.14 12.93 -3.27
CA LEU A 171 21.16 13.71 -2.57
C LEU A 171 21.78 12.93 -1.39
N ILE A 172 20.99 12.14 -0.66
CA ILE A 172 21.46 11.25 0.41
C ILE A 172 22.34 10.12 -0.16
N ARG A 173 21.93 9.50 -1.28
CA ARG A 173 22.74 8.48 -1.98
C ARG A 173 24.09 9.04 -2.44
N VAL A 174 24.08 10.23 -3.04
CA VAL A 174 25.29 10.92 -3.52
C VAL A 174 26.24 11.26 -2.39
N SER A 175 25.76 12.02 -1.40
CA SER A 175 26.57 12.52 -0.29
C SER A 175 27.27 11.38 0.47
N PHE A 176 26.57 10.27 0.74
CA PHE A 176 27.16 9.11 1.41
C PHE A 176 28.32 8.47 0.61
N GLY A 177 28.17 8.29 -0.70
CA GLY A 177 29.24 7.74 -1.54
C GLY A 177 30.42 8.69 -1.71
N THR A 178 30.17 10.00 -1.81
CA THR A 178 31.26 10.99 -1.82
C THR A 178 31.99 11.08 -0.48
N ALA A 179 31.30 10.84 0.64
CA ALA A 179 31.93 10.80 1.96
C ALA A 179 32.92 9.63 2.12
N LEU A 180 32.68 8.48 1.47
CA LEU A 180 33.63 7.36 1.45
C LEU A 180 34.94 7.76 0.75
N ILE A 181 34.85 8.42 -0.40
CA ILE A 181 36.02 8.89 -1.14
C ILE A 181 36.76 9.96 -0.33
N ALA A 182 36.03 10.92 0.25
CA ALA A 182 36.60 11.97 1.09
C ALA A 182 37.30 11.41 2.34
N SER A 183 36.71 10.43 3.03
CA SER A 183 37.34 9.81 4.21
C SER A 183 38.61 9.06 3.83
N ILE A 184 38.61 8.30 2.73
CA ILE A 184 39.82 7.62 2.23
C ILE A 184 40.94 8.63 1.94
N VAL A 185 40.64 9.72 1.22
CA VAL A 185 41.63 10.76 0.90
C VAL A 185 42.18 11.43 2.17
N ILE A 186 41.32 11.86 3.09
CA ILE A 186 41.75 12.49 4.36
C ILE A 186 42.62 11.54 5.19
N VAL A 187 42.21 10.28 5.34
CA VAL A 187 42.93 9.28 6.12
C VAL A 187 44.32 9.01 5.53
N TYR A 188 44.40 8.71 4.23
CA TYR A 188 45.68 8.34 3.61
C TYR A 188 46.64 9.51 3.43
N THR A 189 46.14 10.73 3.14
CA THR A 189 46.99 11.94 3.16
C THR A 189 47.57 12.21 4.55
N THR A 190 46.81 11.95 5.62
CA THR A 190 47.30 12.12 7.00
C THR A 190 48.36 11.09 7.37
N ILE A 191 48.16 9.82 6.99
CA ILE A 191 49.18 8.75 7.16
C ILE A 191 50.47 9.11 6.43
N ILE A 192 50.39 9.58 5.18
CA ILE A 192 51.57 10.02 4.40
C ILE A 192 52.25 11.21 5.08
N ALA A 193 51.49 12.23 5.50
CA ALA A 193 52.03 13.40 6.19
C ALA A 193 52.76 13.02 7.49
N LEU A 194 52.19 12.12 8.30
CA LEU A 194 52.81 11.59 9.51
C LEU A 194 54.14 10.88 9.20
N ILE A 195 54.15 9.94 8.24
CA ILE A 195 55.35 9.18 7.83
C ILE A 195 56.45 10.09 7.24
N THR A 196 56.09 11.16 6.53
CA THR A 196 57.06 12.14 6.02
C THR A 196 57.59 13.03 7.14
N SER A 197 56.74 13.45 8.08
CA SER A 197 57.13 14.33 9.21
C SER A 197 58.06 13.67 10.24
N SER A 198 58.12 12.34 10.28
CA SER A 198 59.04 11.57 11.13
C SER A 198 60.38 11.23 10.46
N ARG A 199 60.64 11.76 9.25
CA ARG A 199 61.88 11.53 8.48
C ARG A 199 62.74 12.77 8.22
N SER A 200 62.41 13.91 8.83
CA SER A 200 63.06 15.20 8.52
C SER A 200 64.13 15.59 9.55
N GLU A 201 65.24 14.83 9.64
CA GLU A 201 66.41 15.26 10.44
C GLU A 201 67.76 14.64 10.00
N GLU A 202 68.10 14.74 8.71
CA GLU A 202 69.52 14.73 8.27
C GLU A 202 69.67 15.49 6.94
N ASP A 203 70.84 16.10 6.70
CA ASP A 203 70.95 17.29 5.84
C ASP A 203 72.07 17.25 4.77
N ASN A 204 71.87 18.02 3.70
CA ASN A 204 72.83 18.44 2.66
C ASN A 204 73.41 17.44 1.60
N ARG A 205 73.18 17.81 0.32
CA ARG A 205 74.06 17.63 -0.90
C ARG A 205 74.19 16.24 -1.56
N GLY A 206 73.40 15.97 -2.62
CA GLY A 206 73.46 14.69 -3.38
C GLY A 206 72.92 14.66 -4.84
N ARG A 207 73.44 15.53 -5.72
CA ARG A 207 73.51 15.42 -7.22
C ARG A 207 72.76 14.28 -7.96
N ARG A 208 71.80 14.63 -8.84
CA ARG A 208 71.24 13.86 -9.99
C ARG A 208 70.75 12.42 -9.73
N GLY A 209 69.43 12.23 -9.68
CA GLY A 209 68.80 10.90 -9.62
C GLY A 209 67.36 10.85 -10.12
N GLY A 210 67.10 11.30 -11.35
CA GLY A 210 65.77 11.23 -11.96
C GLY A 210 65.35 9.78 -12.26
N ARG A 211 64.71 9.11 -11.30
CA ARG A 211 64.00 7.85 -11.51
C ARG A 211 62.50 8.11 -11.56
N SER A 212 61.88 7.79 -12.70
CA SER A 212 60.43 7.76 -12.82
C SER A 212 59.85 6.76 -11.82
N TYR A 213 58.83 7.17 -11.07
CA TYR A 213 57.96 6.23 -10.39
C TYR A 213 57.06 5.58 -11.46
N ASP A 214 57.43 4.39 -11.91
CA ASP A 214 56.51 3.52 -12.63
C ASP A 214 55.51 2.91 -11.64
N SER A 215 54.51 3.72 -11.28
CA SER A 215 53.35 3.25 -10.54
C SER A 215 52.32 2.76 -11.55
N GLY A 216 52.40 1.47 -11.90
CA GLY A 216 51.55 0.78 -12.90
C GLY A 216 50.06 0.66 -12.55
N PHE A 217 49.50 1.62 -11.81
CA PHE A 217 48.08 1.72 -11.45
C PHE A 217 47.49 3.02 -12.03
N ASN A 218 47.33 3.05 -13.35
CA ASN A 218 46.74 4.20 -14.06
C ASN A 218 45.20 4.21 -13.92
N PHE A 219 44.72 4.45 -12.70
CA PHE A 219 43.31 4.70 -12.42
C PHE A 219 42.90 6.06 -13.01
N TYR A 220 42.16 6.03 -14.13
CA TYR A 220 41.51 7.20 -14.72
C TYR A 220 40.32 7.69 -13.86
N PHE A 221 40.60 8.24 -12.68
CA PHE A 221 39.67 9.08 -11.94
C PHE A 221 39.94 10.55 -12.28
N ASN A 222 39.10 11.14 -13.13
CA ASN A 222 39.15 12.57 -13.40
C ASN A 222 38.42 13.34 -12.28
N PRO A 223 39.10 14.17 -11.46
CA PRO A 223 38.45 14.88 -10.37
C PRO A 223 37.43 15.93 -10.85
N LEU A 224 37.47 16.35 -12.12
CA LEU A 224 36.49 17.27 -12.71
C LEU A 224 35.17 16.57 -13.12
N ASP A 225 35.17 15.24 -13.24
CA ASP A 225 33.95 14.46 -13.55
C ASP A 225 32.96 14.48 -12.37
N LEU A 226 33.49 14.63 -11.14
CA LEU A 226 32.71 14.83 -9.91
C LEU A 226 31.88 16.14 -9.94
N PHE A 227 32.30 17.14 -10.72
CA PHE A 227 31.65 18.46 -10.78
C PHE A 227 30.40 18.48 -11.66
N TRP A 228 30.32 17.59 -12.67
CA TRP A 228 29.14 17.45 -13.54
C TRP A 228 27.96 16.71 -12.87
N TYR A 229 28.18 16.10 -11.71
CA TYR A 229 27.19 15.28 -11.00
C TYR A 229 26.14 16.08 -10.20
N TRP A 230 26.25 17.42 -10.19
CA TRP A 230 25.33 18.35 -9.52
C TRP A 230 24.10 18.77 -10.35
N ASP A 231 23.93 18.29 -11.59
CA ASP A 231 22.72 18.55 -12.39
C ASP A 231 21.52 17.69 -11.92
N PRO A 232 20.44 18.27 -11.36
CA PRO A 232 19.25 17.53 -10.94
C PRO A 232 18.45 16.90 -12.10
N TYR A 233 18.74 17.22 -13.36
CA TYR A 233 18.06 16.66 -14.53
C TYR A 233 18.75 15.43 -15.14
N TYR A 234 20.00 15.14 -14.78
CA TYR A 234 20.81 14.06 -15.37
C TYR A 234 20.10 12.69 -15.30
N TYR A 235 19.54 12.35 -14.12
CA TYR A 235 18.84 11.09 -13.89
C TYR A 235 17.52 10.95 -14.65
N ARG A 236 16.82 12.05 -14.98
CA ARG A 236 15.54 12.00 -15.72
C ARG A 236 15.73 11.52 -17.16
N ARG A 237 16.90 11.77 -17.76
CA ARG A 237 17.18 11.39 -19.16
C ARG A 237 17.49 9.91 -19.34
N ARG A 238 18.03 9.23 -18.31
CA ARG A 238 18.43 7.81 -18.39
C ARG A 238 17.29 6.82 -18.08
N ARG A 239 16.22 7.22 -17.38
CA ARG A 239 15.09 6.34 -17.01
C ARG A 239 14.19 5.90 -18.19
N ILE A 240 14.52 6.30 -19.41
CA ILE A 240 13.84 5.90 -20.67
C ILE A 240 14.75 4.98 -21.52
N GLN A 241 16.02 4.81 -21.14
CA GLN A 241 16.98 3.96 -21.85
C GLN A 241 17.23 2.66 -21.06
N THR A 242 16.87 1.54 -21.67
CA THR A 242 16.89 0.19 -21.10
C THR A 242 18.29 -0.44 -21.03
N ASP A 243 18.43 -1.46 -20.18
CA ASP A 243 19.42 -2.55 -20.23
C ASP A 243 20.94 -2.28 -20.12
N ASP A 244 21.37 -1.06 -19.83
CA ASP A 244 22.74 -0.84 -19.35
C ASP A 244 22.87 -1.21 -17.85
N GLY A 245 23.07 -2.50 -17.57
CA GLY A 245 23.20 -3.10 -16.22
C GLY A 245 24.50 -2.75 -15.48
N LYS A 246 24.85 -1.46 -15.41
CA LYS A 246 26.03 -0.91 -14.75
C LYS A 246 25.58 0.13 -13.72
N PHE A 247 25.73 -0.16 -12.44
CA PHE A 247 25.46 0.81 -11.38
C PHE A 247 26.61 1.81 -11.27
N ASN A 248 26.29 3.10 -11.11
CA ASN A 248 27.30 4.10 -10.78
C ASN A 248 27.94 3.73 -9.43
N PHE A 249 29.27 3.83 -9.29
CA PHE A 249 30.00 3.38 -8.07
C PHE A 249 29.35 3.84 -6.74
N ILE A 250 28.93 5.11 -6.67
CA ILE A 250 28.25 5.70 -5.51
C ILE A 250 26.91 5.01 -5.21
N GLU A 251 26.15 4.66 -6.26
CA GLU A 251 24.88 3.94 -6.17
C GLU A 251 25.11 2.48 -5.75
N SER A 252 26.19 1.85 -6.23
CA SER A 252 26.62 0.52 -5.77
C SER A 252 27.00 0.48 -4.29
N VAL A 253 27.73 1.50 -3.82
CA VAL A 253 28.07 1.68 -2.39
C VAL A 253 26.81 1.89 -1.55
N PHE A 254 25.88 2.73 -2.00
CA PHE A 254 24.62 2.95 -1.28
C PHE A 254 23.74 1.69 -1.24
N SER A 255 23.61 0.98 -2.36
CA SER A 255 22.89 -0.30 -2.46
C SER A 255 23.51 -1.39 -1.57
N PHE A 256 24.85 -1.41 -1.45
CA PHE A 256 25.55 -2.29 -0.54
C PHE A 256 25.26 -1.97 0.94
N VAL A 257 25.32 -0.71 1.36
CA VAL A 257 25.11 -0.32 2.78
C VAL A 257 23.63 -0.34 3.16
N PHE A 258 22.78 0.37 2.43
CA PHE A 258 21.36 0.60 2.77
C PHE A 258 20.38 -0.25 1.96
N GLY A 259 20.65 -0.47 0.67
CA GLY A 259 19.80 -1.24 -0.24
C GLY A 259 18.83 -0.42 -1.07
N ASP A 260 18.01 -1.12 -1.86
CA ASP A 260 17.27 -0.56 -3.00
C ASP A 260 15.78 -0.32 -2.73
N GLY A 261 15.40 -0.23 -1.44
CA GLY A 261 14.01 -0.13 -0.98
C GLY A 261 13.33 -1.48 -0.70
N ASP A 262 12.03 -1.42 -0.45
CA ASP A 262 11.17 -2.58 -0.24
C ASP A 262 10.64 -3.07 -1.61
N PRO A 263 10.81 -4.36 -1.99
CA PRO A 263 10.29 -4.88 -3.26
C PRO A 263 8.77 -5.09 -3.28
N ASN A 264 8.09 -4.95 -2.14
CA ASN A 264 6.67 -5.23 -1.95
C ASN A 264 5.86 -3.94 -1.68
N GLN A 265 6.35 -2.77 -2.12
CA GLN A 265 5.60 -1.51 -2.02
C GLN A 265 4.31 -1.57 -2.85
N GLY A 266 3.18 -1.26 -2.22
CA GLY A 266 1.86 -1.32 -2.86
C GLY A 266 1.27 -2.72 -3.01
N ILE A 267 2.00 -3.79 -2.65
CA ILE A 267 1.57 -5.17 -2.92
C ILE A 267 0.23 -5.53 -2.24
N GLU A 268 -0.08 -4.89 -1.10
CA GLU A 268 -1.36 -5.04 -0.41
C GLU A 268 -2.52 -4.43 -1.23
N GLU A 269 -2.30 -3.33 -1.95
CA GLU A 269 -3.32 -2.76 -2.84
C GLU A 269 -3.58 -3.68 -4.04
N GLU A 270 -2.53 -4.34 -4.54
CA GLU A 270 -2.63 -5.37 -5.58
C GLU A 270 -3.34 -6.62 -5.07
N ARG A 271 -3.03 -7.11 -3.86
CA ARG A 271 -3.75 -8.20 -3.18
C ARG A 271 -5.26 -7.96 -3.16
N TRP A 272 -5.69 -6.80 -2.66
CA TRP A 272 -7.11 -6.46 -2.56
C TRP A 272 -7.79 -6.30 -3.92
N LYS A 273 -7.05 -5.86 -4.95
CA LYS A 273 -7.50 -5.80 -6.34
C LYS A 273 -7.64 -7.20 -6.94
N LEU A 274 -6.73 -8.13 -6.68
CA LEU A 274 -6.85 -9.53 -7.12
C LEU A 274 -8.07 -10.20 -6.46
N ILE A 275 -8.22 -10.10 -5.13
CA ILE A 275 -9.38 -10.64 -4.39
C ILE A 275 -10.69 -10.06 -4.92
N GLY A 276 -10.77 -8.73 -5.05
CA GLY A 276 -11.98 -8.05 -5.54
C GLY A 276 -12.34 -8.46 -6.96
N GLN A 277 -11.35 -8.56 -7.86
CA GLN A 277 -11.58 -9.03 -9.23
C GLN A 277 -12.01 -10.50 -9.27
N TYR A 278 -11.38 -11.36 -8.47
CA TYR A 278 -11.69 -12.80 -8.38
C TYR A 278 -13.14 -13.05 -7.93
N ILE A 279 -13.59 -12.38 -6.87
CA ILE A 279 -14.99 -12.44 -6.40
C ILE A 279 -15.94 -11.95 -7.51
N THR A 280 -15.59 -10.89 -8.23
CA THR A 280 -16.43 -10.28 -9.28
C THR A 280 -16.49 -11.13 -10.57
N SER A 281 -15.42 -11.86 -10.92
CA SER A 281 -15.44 -12.86 -12.00
C SER A 281 -16.26 -14.09 -11.61
N ASN A 282 -16.27 -14.46 -10.34
CA ASN A 282 -17.02 -15.59 -9.80
C ASN A 282 -18.51 -15.29 -9.53
N GLY A 283 -19.02 -14.12 -9.92
CA GLY A 283 -20.43 -13.75 -9.72
C GLY A 283 -20.79 -13.48 -8.25
N GLY A 284 -19.84 -12.92 -7.49
CA GLY A 284 -20.02 -12.46 -6.12
C GLY A 284 -20.33 -13.54 -5.09
N VAL A 285 -20.10 -14.83 -5.39
CA VAL A 285 -20.15 -15.92 -4.41
C VAL A 285 -18.87 -16.75 -4.51
N VAL A 286 -18.23 -16.99 -3.37
CA VAL A 286 -16.97 -17.76 -3.25
C VAL A 286 -16.98 -18.64 -1.99
N ALA A 287 -16.19 -19.70 -2.02
CA ALA A 287 -15.82 -20.46 -0.81
C ALA A 287 -14.56 -19.84 -0.16
N ALA A 288 -14.33 -20.09 1.13
CA ALA A 288 -13.15 -19.54 1.83
C ALA A 288 -11.83 -20.02 1.21
N GLU A 289 -11.79 -21.30 0.83
CA GLU A 289 -10.66 -21.99 0.22
C GLU A 289 -10.24 -21.37 -1.12
N GLU A 290 -11.18 -20.77 -1.86
CA GLU A 290 -10.88 -20.07 -3.12
C GLU A 290 -10.08 -18.77 -2.91
N LEU A 291 -10.28 -18.10 -1.77
CA LEU A 291 -9.57 -16.87 -1.42
C LEU A 291 -8.26 -17.12 -0.66
N ALA A 292 -8.12 -18.30 -0.03
CA ALA A 292 -6.94 -18.68 0.73
C ALA A 292 -5.58 -18.44 0.02
N PRO A 293 -5.41 -18.67 -1.31
CA PRO A 293 -4.15 -18.38 -2.01
C PRO A 293 -3.75 -16.89 -2.06
N TYR A 294 -4.66 -15.97 -1.71
CA TYR A 294 -4.42 -14.53 -1.72
C TYR A 294 -4.23 -13.91 -0.32
N LEU A 295 -4.48 -14.68 0.73
CA LEU A 295 -4.54 -14.21 2.12
C LEU A 295 -3.25 -14.55 2.91
N ASP A 296 -3.16 -14.06 4.14
CA ASP A 296 -2.13 -14.48 5.10
C ASP A 296 -2.72 -15.58 5.99
N ILE A 297 -2.13 -16.77 5.93
CA ILE A 297 -2.55 -17.99 6.65
C ILE A 297 -1.30 -18.64 7.23
N ASP A 298 -1.32 -18.99 8.52
CA ASP A 298 -0.14 -19.47 9.25
C ASP A 298 0.20 -20.94 8.96
N SER A 299 -0.81 -21.80 8.72
CA SER A 299 -0.61 -23.21 8.37
C SER A 299 -1.75 -23.78 7.51
N MET A 300 -1.47 -24.89 6.80
CA MET A 300 -2.48 -25.65 6.06
C MET A 300 -3.46 -26.39 6.98
N ASP A 301 -3.12 -26.58 8.26
CA ASP A 301 -3.97 -27.24 9.24
C ASP A 301 -5.08 -26.28 9.72
N GLY A 302 -4.73 -25.01 9.97
CA GLY A 302 -5.71 -23.97 10.31
C GLY A 302 -6.76 -23.73 9.22
N LEU A 303 -6.43 -24.05 7.96
CA LEU A 303 -7.37 -23.99 6.82
C LEU A 303 -8.58 -24.94 6.97
N LYS A 304 -8.46 -26.00 7.78
CA LYS A 304 -9.50 -27.03 7.98
C LYS A 304 -10.36 -26.82 9.22
N ASP A 305 -9.80 -26.16 10.24
CA ASP A 305 -10.44 -26.01 11.54
C ASP A 305 -11.10 -24.63 11.73
N ASP A 306 -10.68 -23.59 11.00
CA ASP A 306 -11.20 -22.22 11.15
C ASP A 306 -11.20 -21.40 9.84
N GLU A 307 -12.37 -20.97 9.36
CA GLU A 307 -12.52 -20.10 8.18
C GLU A 307 -12.33 -18.60 8.50
N SER A 308 -12.00 -18.21 9.75
CA SER A 308 -11.87 -16.81 10.20
C SER A 308 -10.89 -15.94 9.40
N TYR A 309 -9.98 -16.54 8.62
CA TYR A 309 -9.08 -15.82 7.71
C TYR A 309 -9.82 -15.00 6.63
N ILE A 310 -11.10 -15.29 6.33
CA ILE A 310 -11.90 -14.51 5.37
C ILE A 310 -12.54 -13.24 5.95
N LEU A 311 -12.63 -13.10 7.29
CA LEU A 311 -13.30 -11.96 7.95
C LEU A 311 -12.83 -10.57 7.46
N PRO A 312 -11.53 -10.32 7.18
CA PRO A 312 -11.07 -9.04 6.62
C PRO A 312 -11.60 -8.76 5.20
N VAL A 313 -11.91 -9.80 4.42
CA VAL A 313 -12.53 -9.68 3.09
C VAL A 313 -13.99 -9.27 3.21
N LEU A 314 -14.73 -9.91 4.12
CA LEU A 314 -16.13 -9.59 4.40
C LEU A 314 -16.27 -8.11 4.81
N LEU A 315 -15.44 -7.66 5.75
CA LEU A 315 -15.44 -6.27 6.24
C LEU A 315 -15.00 -5.24 5.17
N ARG A 316 -14.30 -5.65 4.11
CA ARG A 316 -13.86 -4.76 3.02
C ARG A 316 -14.89 -4.62 1.90
N PHE A 317 -15.55 -5.73 1.54
CA PHE A 317 -16.44 -5.84 0.38
C PHE A 317 -17.91 -6.10 0.76
N ASP A 318 -18.28 -5.89 2.03
CA ASP A 318 -19.61 -6.12 2.61
C ASP A 318 -20.15 -7.52 2.29
N GLY A 319 -19.31 -8.51 2.59
CA GLY A 319 -19.58 -9.92 2.40
C GLY A 319 -20.36 -10.53 3.56
N GLN A 320 -21.27 -11.45 3.25
CA GLN A 320 -22.16 -12.11 4.21
C GLN A 320 -22.02 -13.64 4.07
N PRO A 321 -21.94 -14.39 5.19
CA PRO A 321 -22.00 -15.85 5.15
C PRO A 321 -23.44 -16.31 4.86
N GLU A 322 -23.58 -17.23 3.91
CA GLU A 322 -24.83 -17.88 3.51
C GLU A 322 -24.58 -19.40 3.54
N VAL A 323 -25.52 -20.20 4.03
CA VAL A 323 -25.35 -21.65 4.22
C VAL A 323 -26.11 -22.40 3.14
N ASP A 324 -25.43 -23.33 2.49
CA ASP A 324 -25.94 -24.16 1.40
C ASP A 324 -26.85 -25.31 1.91
N GLU A 325 -27.61 -25.94 1.01
CA GLU A 325 -28.43 -27.12 1.31
C GLU A 325 -27.58 -28.30 1.85
N GLU A 326 -26.32 -28.38 1.45
CA GLU A 326 -25.34 -29.36 1.96
C GLU A 326 -24.83 -29.04 3.39
N GLY A 327 -25.19 -27.89 3.97
CA GLY A 327 -24.66 -27.40 5.25
C GLY A 327 -23.30 -26.70 5.16
N ASN A 328 -22.77 -26.53 3.95
CA ASN A 328 -21.52 -25.82 3.69
C ASN A 328 -21.69 -24.30 3.85
N ILE A 329 -20.69 -23.61 4.42
CA ILE A 329 -20.65 -22.14 4.48
C ILE A 329 -20.08 -21.59 3.17
N LEU A 330 -20.76 -20.60 2.60
CA LEU A 330 -20.36 -19.86 1.40
C LEU A 330 -20.44 -18.36 1.66
N TYR A 331 -19.67 -17.57 0.93
CA TYR A 331 -19.56 -16.13 1.16
C TYR A 331 -20.05 -15.33 -0.04
N ARG A 332 -21.13 -14.59 0.17
CA ARG A 332 -21.79 -13.77 -0.84
C ARG A 332 -21.46 -12.29 -0.65
N PHE A 333 -21.24 -11.59 -1.75
CA PHE A 333 -20.84 -10.18 -1.80
C PHE A 333 -21.81 -9.41 -2.69
N PRO A 334 -23.01 -9.03 -2.20
CA PRO A 334 -24.09 -8.48 -3.03
C PRO A 334 -23.66 -7.24 -3.82
N SER A 335 -22.84 -6.36 -3.23
CA SER A 335 -22.31 -5.18 -3.92
C SER A 335 -21.41 -5.52 -5.12
N LEU A 336 -20.78 -6.70 -5.15
CA LEU A 336 -19.93 -7.17 -6.25
C LEU A 336 -20.68 -8.03 -7.28
N GLN A 337 -21.96 -8.35 -7.04
CA GLN A 337 -22.85 -9.00 -8.03
C GLN A 337 -23.39 -8.00 -9.06
N LYS A 338 -23.38 -6.70 -8.72
CA LYS A 338 -24.04 -5.60 -9.46
C LYS A 338 -23.03 -4.79 -10.28
N THR A 339 -23.07 -4.93 -11.61
CA THR A 339 -22.11 -4.33 -12.56
C THR A 339 -22.82 -3.43 -13.59
N ALA A 340 -22.21 -2.28 -13.92
CA ALA A 340 -22.74 -1.32 -14.88
C ALA A 340 -22.30 -1.56 -16.34
N SER A 341 -21.32 -2.44 -16.56
CA SER A 341 -20.62 -2.63 -17.83
C SER A 341 -20.75 -4.07 -18.36
N GLN A 342 -21.31 -4.25 -19.57
CA GLN A 342 -21.64 -5.57 -20.15
C GLN A 342 -20.42 -6.43 -20.57
N LYS A 343 -19.19 -6.01 -20.26
CA LYS A 343 -17.95 -6.73 -20.59
C LYS A 343 -17.73 -7.97 -19.71
N GLY A 344 -18.47 -9.05 -19.98
CA GLY A 344 -18.29 -10.32 -19.27
C GLY A 344 -19.31 -11.43 -19.57
N LYS A 345 -19.55 -11.77 -20.84
CA LYS A 345 -20.42 -12.91 -21.21
C LYS A 345 -19.68 -14.26 -21.18
N ARG A 346 -19.60 -14.89 -20.00
CA ARG A 346 -19.59 -16.37 -19.81
C ARG A 346 -19.58 -16.76 -18.33
N LYS A 347 -20.60 -17.51 -17.89
CA LYS A 347 -20.42 -18.51 -16.81
C LYS A 347 -19.72 -19.71 -17.47
N GLU A 348 -18.50 -20.06 -17.06
CA GLU A 348 -17.77 -21.19 -17.64
C GLU A 348 -16.98 -21.95 -16.56
N TYR A 349 -16.78 -23.25 -16.78
CA TYR A 349 -16.53 -24.23 -15.73
C TYR A 349 -15.08 -24.18 -15.19
N VAL A 350 -14.96 -24.06 -13.86
CA VAL A 350 -13.70 -23.82 -13.12
C VAL A 350 -12.56 -24.76 -13.55
N GLY A 351 -12.83 -26.07 -13.64
CA GLY A 351 -11.81 -27.10 -13.83
C GLY A 351 -11.09 -27.18 -15.19
N ARG A 352 -11.42 -26.36 -16.20
CA ARG A 352 -10.70 -26.35 -17.49
C ARG A 352 -10.05 -25.01 -17.89
N ARG A 353 -10.35 -23.90 -17.20
CA ARG A 353 -9.79 -22.57 -17.52
C ARG A 353 -9.16 -21.83 -16.35
N TRP A 354 -8.94 -22.50 -15.22
CA TRP A 354 -8.05 -22.03 -14.16
C TRP A 354 -6.59 -21.81 -14.63
N ALA A 355 -6.21 -22.31 -15.81
CA ALA A 355 -4.94 -22.00 -16.47
C ALA A 355 -5.07 -20.88 -17.53
N ASP A 356 -6.08 -20.94 -18.41
CA ASP A 356 -6.25 -20.00 -19.53
C ASP A 356 -6.58 -18.56 -19.09
N TRP A 357 -7.46 -18.39 -18.10
CA TRP A 357 -7.96 -17.05 -17.72
C TRP A 357 -7.10 -16.41 -16.62
N VAL A 358 -6.47 -17.25 -15.80
CA VAL A 358 -5.42 -16.89 -14.82
C VAL A 358 -4.05 -16.79 -15.52
N GLY A 359 -4.06 -16.32 -16.77
CA GLY A 359 -2.89 -15.87 -17.53
C GLY A 359 -2.56 -14.38 -17.33
N GLY A 360 -3.39 -13.66 -16.55
CA GLY A 360 -3.18 -12.25 -16.17
C GLY A 360 -3.54 -11.91 -14.71
N ILE A 361 -4.08 -12.87 -13.97
CA ILE A 361 -4.15 -12.89 -12.50
C ILE A 361 -3.12 -13.93 -12.06
N GLU A 362 -2.38 -13.71 -10.97
CA GLU A 362 -1.45 -14.73 -10.47
C GLU A 362 -2.21 -15.88 -9.78
N LYS A 363 -1.77 -17.13 -9.99
CA LYS A 363 -2.41 -18.33 -9.40
C LYS A 363 -2.50 -18.33 -7.86
N PHE A 364 -1.62 -17.58 -7.22
CA PHE A 364 -1.56 -17.31 -5.79
C PHE A 364 -0.84 -15.98 -5.61
N PHE A 365 -1.06 -15.30 -4.49
CA PHE A 365 -0.43 -14.01 -4.21
C PHE A 365 1.05 -14.18 -3.79
N GLN A 366 1.99 -13.88 -4.68
CA GLN A 366 3.42 -14.07 -4.43
C GLN A 366 4.10 -12.79 -3.93
N GLU A 367 4.61 -12.80 -2.70
CA GLU A 367 5.49 -11.73 -2.22
C GLU A 367 6.91 -11.89 -2.76
N ASN A 368 7.53 -10.78 -3.19
CA ASN A 368 8.91 -10.80 -3.64
C ASN A 368 9.88 -10.90 -2.44
N LYS A 369 10.96 -11.67 -2.62
CA LYS A 369 12.04 -11.76 -1.64
C LYS A 369 12.87 -10.48 -1.65
N TRP A 370 13.24 -9.99 -0.48
CA TRP A 370 14.14 -8.86 -0.30
C TRP A 370 15.53 -9.22 -0.81
N GLN A 371 15.92 -8.60 -1.93
CA GLN A 371 17.29 -8.65 -2.42
C GLN A 371 18.17 -7.80 -1.49
N PHE A 372 19.40 -8.26 -1.22
CA PHE A 372 20.34 -7.51 -0.38
C PHE A 372 20.86 -6.26 -1.10
N SER A 373 21.12 -6.36 -2.39
CA SER A 373 21.58 -5.28 -3.27
C SER A 373 21.35 -5.71 -4.72
N LYS A 374 20.82 -4.83 -5.58
CA LYS A 374 20.64 -5.07 -7.02
C LYS A 374 21.96 -5.05 -7.82
N THR A 375 23.04 -4.57 -7.20
CA THR A 375 24.40 -4.55 -7.77
C THR A 375 24.90 -5.93 -8.16
N SER A 376 25.71 -5.99 -9.22
CA SER A 376 26.50 -7.17 -9.58
C SER A 376 27.48 -7.59 -8.47
N SER A 377 27.94 -8.84 -8.54
CA SER A 377 28.93 -9.36 -7.57
C SER A 377 30.27 -8.63 -7.60
N SER A 378 30.69 -8.07 -8.75
CA SER A 378 31.94 -7.31 -8.89
C SER A 378 31.83 -5.91 -8.28
N GLU A 379 30.76 -5.17 -8.57
CA GLU A 379 30.50 -3.85 -7.96
C GLU A 379 30.41 -3.95 -6.42
N ARG A 380 29.74 -5.00 -5.92
CA ARG A 380 29.66 -5.30 -4.49
C ARG A 380 31.03 -5.63 -3.89
N ALA A 381 31.86 -6.42 -4.58
CA ALA A 381 33.22 -6.71 -4.13
C ALA A 381 34.11 -5.46 -4.10
N MET A 382 33.95 -4.55 -5.08
CA MET A 382 34.63 -3.26 -5.11
C MET A 382 34.19 -2.35 -3.95
N ALA A 383 32.89 -2.28 -3.63
CA ALA A 383 32.37 -1.53 -2.49
C ALA A 383 32.91 -2.06 -1.15
N ILE A 384 32.95 -3.39 -0.99
CA ILE A 384 33.56 -4.05 0.19
C ILE A 384 35.06 -3.74 0.27
N GLY A 385 35.79 -3.81 -0.86
CA GLY A 385 37.23 -3.53 -0.91
C GLY A 385 37.58 -2.09 -0.54
N LEU A 386 36.85 -1.11 -1.08
CA LEU A 386 37.05 0.31 -0.76
C LEU A 386 36.62 0.67 0.67
N GLY A 387 35.54 0.07 1.17
CA GLY A 387 35.18 0.15 2.59
C GLY A 387 36.26 -0.45 3.50
N GLY A 388 36.83 -1.59 3.12
CA GLY A 388 37.88 -2.27 3.87
C GLY A 388 39.19 -1.47 3.90
N LEU A 389 39.56 -0.87 2.77
CA LEU A 389 40.67 0.08 2.66
C LEU A 389 40.47 1.29 3.58
N ASN A 390 39.27 1.88 3.58
CA ASN A 390 38.92 2.99 4.47
C ASN A 390 39.05 2.60 5.95
N LEU A 391 38.46 1.47 6.35
CA LEU A 391 38.50 0.96 7.72
C LEU A 391 39.94 0.64 8.17
N PHE A 392 40.74 0.00 7.31
CA PHE A 392 42.14 -0.32 7.58
C PHE A 392 43.00 0.95 7.76
N GLY A 393 42.81 1.95 6.89
CA GLY A 393 43.45 3.25 7.04
C GLY A 393 43.06 3.95 8.35
N VAL A 394 41.77 3.93 8.72
CA VAL A 394 41.27 4.51 9.98
C VAL A 394 41.87 3.79 11.21
N ILE A 395 42.07 2.48 11.15
CA ILE A 395 42.74 1.71 12.22
C ILE A 395 44.21 2.12 12.36
N ILE A 396 44.97 2.21 11.26
CA ILE A 396 46.39 2.62 11.27
C ILE A 396 46.54 4.06 11.74
N LEU A 397 45.71 4.98 11.24
CA LEU A 397 45.70 6.37 11.68
C LEU A 397 45.37 6.46 13.19
N GLY A 398 44.49 5.58 13.67
CA GLY A 398 44.12 5.46 15.08
C GLY A 398 45.17 4.88 16.03
N THR A 399 46.23 4.24 15.53
CA THR A 399 47.43 3.95 16.33
C THR A 399 48.39 5.12 16.26
N MET A 400 48.73 5.60 15.05
CA MET A 400 49.66 6.72 14.85
C MET A 400 49.26 8.01 15.60
N LEU A 401 47.96 8.32 15.72
CA LEU A 401 47.47 9.47 16.48
C LEU A 401 47.53 9.29 18.00
N LYS A 402 47.58 8.05 18.52
CA LYS A 402 47.75 7.81 19.96
C LYS A 402 49.20 7.94 20.41
N ASP A 403 50.12 7.54 19.54
CA ASP A 403 51.56 7.53 19.84
C ASP A 403 52.20 8.94 19.76
N MET A 404 51.46 9.95 19.27
CA MET A 404 51.94 11.33 19.08
C MET A 404 51.05 12.37 19.80
N PRO A 405 51.27 12.64 21.11
CA PRO A 405 50.41 13.54 21.90
C PRO A 405 50.50 15.04 21.53
N VAL A 406 51.37 15.43 20.58
CA VAL A 406 51.51 16.82 20.11
C VAL A 406 51.49 16.84 18.57
N ALA A 407 50.30 17.09 17.99
CA ALA A 407 50.14 17.26 16.56
C ALA A 407 50.89 18.51 16.05
N ARG A 408 52.03 18.32 15.39
CA ARG A 408 52.95 19.39 14.97
C ARG A 408 52.45 20.22 13.77
N SER A 409 51.37 19.81 13.10
CA SER A 409 50.76 20.58 11.99
C SER A 409 49.25 20.78 12.18
N SER A 410 48.75 21.92 11.70
CA SER A 410 47.33 22.30 11.81
C SER A 410 46.38 21.31 11.13
N PHE A 411 46.84 20.66 10.05
CA PHE A 411 46.07 19.62 9.35
C PHE A 411 45.92 18.35 10.20
N ILE A 412 47.00 17.86 10.82
CA ILE A 412 46.95 16.66 11.69
C ILE A 412 46.03 16.93 12.89
N LYS A 413 46.05 18.15 13.45
CA LYS A 413 45.11 18.53 14.52
C LYS A 413 43.64 18.44 14.05
N PHE A 414 43.30 19.07 12.93
CA PHE A 414 41.94 19.00 12.36
C PHE A 414 41.48 17.55 12.11
N VAL A 415 42.39 16.69 11.62
CA VAL A 415 42.07 15.27 11.40
C VAL A 415 41.92 14.50 12.70
N ALA A 416 42.67 14.84 13.76
CA ALA A 416 42.44 14.28 15.10
C ALA A 416 41.07 14.72 15.68
N ASP A 417 40.68 15.98 15.48
CA ASP A 417 39.39 16.52 15.93
C ASP A 417 38.20 15.82 15.21
N ILE A 418 38.33 15.49 13.91
CA ILE A 418 37.30 14.75 13.14
C ILE A 418 37.43 13.21 13.23
N PHE A 419 38.50 12.69 13.85
CA PHE A 419 38.81 11.25 13.88
C PHE A 419 37.67 10.36 14.45
N PRO A 420 36.95 10.74 15.52
CA PRO A 420 35.81 9.95 16.00
C PRO A 420 34.69 9.80 14.96
N LEU A 421 34.46 10.81 14.11
CA LEU A 421 33.47 10.73 13.03
C LEU A 421 33.94 9.83 11.89
N LEU A 422 35.25 9.81 11.59
CA LEU A 422 35.84 8.86 10.64
C LEU A 422 35.74 7.41 11.16
N GLN A 423 35.95 7.18 12.45
CA GLN A 423 35.76 5.88 13.09
C GLN A 423 34.31 5.41 13.06
N ILE A 424 33.35 6.28 13.43
CA ILE A 424 31.92 5.97 13.37
C ILE A 424 31.52 5.65 11.93
N TYR A 425 31.92 6.47 10.95
CA TYR A 425 31.59 6.25 9.53
C TYR A 425 32.14 4.90 9.02
N ALA A 426 33.43 4.61 9.25
CA ALA A 426 34.05 3.37 8.78
C ALA A 426 33.49 2.12 9.48
N GLY A 427 33.12 2.22 10.77
CA GLY A 427 32.45 1.14 11.50
C GLY A 427 31.00 0.92 11.01
N SER A 428 30.22 1.98 10.89
CA SER A 428 28.85 1.95 10.38
C SER A 428 28.75 1.40 8.95
N PHE A 429 29.76 1.66 8.10
CA PHE A 429 29.84 1.12 6.73
C PHE A 429 29.71 -0.40 6.67
N PHE A 430 30.20 -1.12 7.69
CA PHE A 430 30.07 -2.58 7.80
C PHE A 430 28.99 -3.03 8.78
N ALA A 431 28.77 -2.32 9.88
CA ALA A 431 27.77 -2.69 10.87
C ALA A 431 26.34 -2.61 10.31
N ILE A 432 26.01 -1.59 9.53
CA ILE A 432 24.69 -1.42 8.90
C ILE A 432 24.38 -2.60 7.96
N PRO A 433 25.19 -2.94 6.93
CA PRO A 433 24.90 -4.08 6.06
C PRO A 433 24.91 -5.43 6.78
N LEU A 434 25.72 -5.62 7.84
CA LEU A 434 25.73 -6.87 8.61
C LEU A 434 24.40 -7.08 9.35
N VAL A 435 23.92 -6.06 10.09
CA VAL A 435 22.61 -6.11 10.76
C VAL A 435 21.48 -6.24 9.73
N ARG A 436 21.56 -5.49 8.62
CA ARG A 436 20.60 -5.55 7.51
C ARG A 436 20.52 -6.94 6.88
N TRP A 437 21.65 -7.63 6.68
CA TRP A 437 21.70 -8.99 6.17
C TRP A 437 20.95 -9.98 7.07
N PHE A 438 21.13 -9.88 8.39
CA PHE A 438 20.41 -10.74 9.34
C PHE A 438 18.88 -10.49 9.31
N LEU A 439 18.47 -9.22 9.29
CA LEU A 439 17.05 -8.83 9.20
C LEU A 439 16.42 -9.28 7.87
N VAL A 440 17.11 -9.08 6.75
CA VAL A 440 16.68 -9.53 5.41
C VAL A 440 16.58 -11.05 5.34
N ARG A 441 17.51 -11.79 5.95
CA ARG A 441 17.46 -13.27 6.02
C ARG A 441 16.23 -13.76 6.78
N ASN A 442 15.88 -13.14 7.91
CA ASN A 442 14.69 -13.48 8.69
C ASN A 442 13.40 -13.15 7.91
N LYS A 443 13.29 -11.92 7.38
CA LYS A 443 12.15 -11.52 6.52
C LYS A 443 11.95 -12.47 5.33
N ASN A 444 13.03 -12.85 4.65
CA ASN A 444 12.96 -13.76 3.51
C ASN A 444 12.49 -15.18 3.88
N ALA A 445 12.83 -15.68 5.07
CA ALA A 445 12.29 -16.95 5.55
C ALA A 445 10.78 -16.86 5.82
N GLN A 446 10.31 -15.75 6.42
CA GLN A 446 8.89 -15.51 6.68
C GLN A 446 8.07 -15.32 5.39
N ILE A 447 8.62 -14.60 4.40
CA ILE A 447 8.04 -14.46 3.04
C ILE A 447 8.00 -15.81 2.33
N GLU A 448 9.08 -16.59 2.39
CA GLU A 448 9.14 -17.90 1.75
C GLU A 448 8.14 -18.89 2.37
N ASN A 449 7.93 -18.86 3.68
CA ASN A 449 6.93 -19.70 4.34
C ASN A 449 5.50 -19.31 3.95
N ARG A 450 5.13 -18.02 3.98
CA ARG A 450 3.78 -17.58 3.57
C ARG A 450 3.52 -17.85 2.08
N ASN A 451 4.51 -17.64 1.21
CA ASN A 451 4.40 -18.02 -0.21
C ASN A 451 4.23 -19.55 -0.40
N LYS A 452 4.90 -20.39 0.41
CA LYS A 452 4.71 -21.86 0.37
C LYS A 452 3.29 -22.25 0.76
N VAL A 453 2.71 -21.68 1.82
CA VAL A 453 1.33 -21.95 2.25
C VAL A 453 0.36 -21.55 1.13
N ARG A 454 0.43 -20.32 0.61
CA ARG A 454 -0.42 -19.87 -0.51
C ARG A 454 -0.29 -20.75 -1.77
N GLN A 455 0.92 -21.21 -2.08
CA GLN A 455 1.15 -22.15 -3.18
C GLN A 455 0.54 -23.53 -2.91
N GLN A 456 0.52 -24.00 -1.65
CA GLN A 456 -0.16 -25.23 -1.25
C GLN A 456 -1.68 -25.09 -1.34
N CYS A 457 -2.26 -23.96 -0.90
CA CYS A 457 -3.68 -23.64 -1.11
C CYS A 457 -4.05 -23.68 -2.60
N ALA A 458 -3.28 -23.03 -3.47
CA ALA A 458 -3.53 -23.05 -4.91
C ALA A 458 -3.46 -24.45 -5.53
N ARG A 459 -2.55 -25.32 -5.08
CA ARG A 459 -2.49 -26.72 -5.54
C ARG A 459 -3.69 -27.55 -5.07
N ALA A 460 -4.21 -27.29 -3.87
CA ALA A 460 -5.44 -27.92 -3.37
C ALA A 460 -6.67 -27.51 -4.19
N LEU A 461 -6.68 -26.29 -4.75
CA LEU A 461 -7.71 -25.85 -5.70
C LEU A 461 -7.53 -26.44 -7.11
N GLU A 462 -6.30 -26.66 -7.57
CA GLU A 462 -6.02 -27.34 -8.86
C GLU A 462 -6.44 -28.82 -8.85
N LEU A 463 -6.37 -29.49 -7.69
CA LEU A 463 -6.75 -30.89 -7.48
C LEU A 463 -7.65 -31.02 -6.24
N PRO A 464 -8.93 -30.59 -6.31
CA PRO A 464 -9.81 -30.53 -5.15
C PRO A 464 -10.35 -31.89 -4.74
N ASP A 465 -10.38 -32.12 -3.43
CA ASP A 465 -11.10 -33.23 -2.80
C ASP A 465 -12.61 -33.20 -3.14
N ILE A 466 -13.29 -34.34 -2.99
CA ILE A 466 -14.71 -34.49 -3.41
C ILE A 466 -15.63 -33.47 -2.71
N SER A 467 -15.48 -33.29 -1.40
CA SER A 467 -16.25 -32.33 -0.59
C SER A 467 -15.97 -30.88 -0.98
N LEU A 468 -14.69 -30.50 -1.13
CA LEU A 468 -14.30 -29.19 -1.63
C LEU A 468 -14.89 -28.94 -3.02
N ARG A 469 -14.85 -29.93 -3.91
CA ARG A 469 -15.42 -29.84 -5.25
C ARG A 469 -16.95 -29.65 -5.24
N GLN A 470 -17.67 -30.20 -4.26
CA GLN A 470 -19.11 -29.94 -4.08
C GLN A 470 -19.36 -28.50 -3.61
N LYS A 471 -18.70 -28.06 -2.52
CA LYS A 471 -18.74 -26.67 -2.02
C LYS A 471 -18.43 -25.63 -3.12
N LEU A 472 -17.46 -25.94 -3.99
CA LEU A 472 -17.12 -25.13 -5.16
C LEU A 472 -18.22 -25.10 -6.23
N PHE A 473 -19.07 -26.12 -6.38
CA PHE A 473 -20.22 -26.07 -7.30
C PHE A 473 -21.40 -25.31 -6.73
N SER A 474 -21.77 -25.52 -5.47
CA SER A 474 -22.80 -24.72 -4.79
C SER A 474 -22.50 -23.22 -4.87
N ALA A 475 -21.22 -22.83 -4.71
CA ALA A 475 -20.75 -21.46 -4.92
C ALA A 475 -20.99 -20.91 -6.34
N ARG A 476 -21.03 -21.75 -7.39
CA ARG A 476 -21.29 -21.34 -8.80
C ARG A 476 -22.77 -21.29 -9.15
N ASP A 477 -23.58 -22.11 -8.48
CA ASP A 477 -25.03 -22.15 -8.69
C ASP A 477 -25.72 -21.00 -7.96
N MET A 478 -25.27 -20.67 -6.73
CA MET A 478 -25.63 -19.43 -6.03
C MET A 478 -25.08 -18.15 -6.69
N ALA A 479 -24.06 -18.23 -7.56
CA ALA A 479 -23.44 -17.05 -8.15
C ALA A 479 -24.37 -16.31 -9.13
N GLN A 480 -24.72 -15.07 -8.79
CA GLN A 480 -25.57 -14.20 -9.59
C GLN A 480 -24.77 -12.97 -10.06
N LYS A 481 -25.01 -12.53 -11.29
CA LYS A 481 -24.45 -11.29 -11.82
C LYS A 481 -25.53 -10.50 -12.54
N THR A 482 -25.95 -9.39 -11.93
CA THR A 482 -26.87 -8.43 -12.54
C THR A 482 -26.04 -7.39 -13.29
N VAL A 483 -26.36 -7.21 -14.58
CA VAL A 483 -25.80 -6.13 -15.40
C VAL A 483 -26.89 -5.10 -15.59
N ILE A 484 -26.76 -3.96 -14.90
CA ILE A 484 -27.80 -2.94 -14.90
C ILE A 484 -27.75 -2.20 -16.24
N GLY A 485 -28.75 -2.43 -17.09
CA GLY A 485 -28.84 -1.80 -18.40
C GLY A 485 -29.30 -0.33 -18.33
N PRO A 486 -29.44 0.35 -19.49
CA PRO A 486 -30.10 1.66 -19.56
C PRO A 486 -31.64 1.53 -19.46
N ASP A 487 -32.18 0.37 -19.80
CA ASP A 487 -33.59 -0.03 -19.75
C ASP A 487 -34.12 -0.24 -18.32
N GLN A 488 -33.24 -0.31 -17.33
CA GLN A 488 -33.56 -0.51 -15.91
C GLN A 488 -33.45 0.78 -15.08
N ILE A 489 -33.12 1.92 -15.69
CA ILE A 489 -33.01 3.21 -15.01
C ILE A 489 -34.41 3.80 -14.80
N VAL A 490 -34.75 4.16 -13.56
CA VAL A 490 -35.98 4.90 -13.22
C VAL A 490 -35.70 6.39 -13.07
N TYR A 491 -34.50 6.75 -12.59
CA TYR A 491 -34.15 8.12 -12.25
C TYR A 491 -32.75 8.48 -12.74
N SER A 492 -32.57 9.71 -13.23
CA SER A 492 -31.28 10.33 -13.53
C SER A 492 -31.21 11.75 -12.97
N THR A 493 -30.04 12.13 -12.49
CA THR A 493 -29.76 13.49 -11.99
C THR A 493 -29.44 14.49 -13.12
N ASP A 494 -29.33 14.02 -14.37
CA ASP A 494 -29.04 14.83 -15.57
C ASP A 494 -30.32 15.43 -16.20
N LYS A 495 -31.48 14.77 -16.03
CA LYS A 495 -32.81 15.28 -16.45
C LYS A 495 -33.48 16.06 -15.32
N ASP A 496 -34.41 16.95 -15.66
CA ASP A 496 -35.29 17.57 -14.66
C ASP A 496 -36.29 16.53 -14.09
N LEU A 497 -36.75 16.78 -12.86
CA LEU A 497 -37.72 15.93 -12.16
C LEU A 497 -39.03 15.82 -12.94
N LEU A 498 -39.52 16.94 -13.47
CA LEU A 498 -40.83 17.02 -14.12
C LEU A 498 -40.90 16.26 -15.45
N GLU A 499 -39.77 16.11 -16.14
CA GLU A 499 -39.65 15.35 -17.38
C GLU A 499 -39.68 13.83 -17.11
N GLN A 500 -38.98 13.38 -16.06
CA GLN A 500 -38.94 11.97 -15.64
C GLN A 500 -40.29 11.51 -15.06
N ASP A 501 -40.94 12.35 -14.26
CA ASP A 501 -42.28 12.09 -13.72
C ASP A 501 -43.36 12.06 -14.82
N TYR A 502 -43.07 12.58 -16.02
CA TYR A 502 -43.94 12.50 -17.20
C TYR A 502 -43.65 11.26 -18.05
N GLU A 503 -42.38 11.01 -18.39
CA GLU A 503 -41.95 9.83 -19.16
C GLU A 503 -42.40 8.51 -18.50
N SER A 504 -42.20 8.39 -17.18
CA SER A 504 -42.62 7.22 -16.40
C SER A 504 -44.14 6.99 -16.48
N ARG A 505 -44.96 8.03 -16.30
CA ARG A 505 -46.43 7.94 -16.36
C ARG A 505 -46.96 7.66 -17.77
N GLU A 506 -46.30 8.17 -18.81
CA GLU A 506 -46.60 7.80 -20.20
C GLU A 506 -46.29 6.32 -20.47
N TRP A 507 -45.18 5.80 -19.94
CA TRP A 507 -44.78 4.40 -20.09
C TRP A 507 -45.78 3.47 -19.38
N ASP A 508 -46.11 3.80 -18.12
CA ASP A 508 -47.12 3.12 -17.30
C ASP A 508 -48.49 3.06 -17.98
N LYS A 509 -48.88 4.14 -18.67
CA LYS A 509 -50.13 4.22 -19.44
C LYS A 509 -50.09 3.32 -20.68
N LYS A 510 -48.99 3.35 -21.44
CA LYS A 510 -48.80 2.50 -22.63
C LYS A 510 -48.77 1.01 -22.26
N PHE A 511 -48.17 0.65 -21.12
CA PHE A 511 -48.15 -0.73 -20.62
C PHE A 511 -49.57 -1.24 -20.32
N ARG A 512 -50.38 -0.46 -19.61
CA ARG A 512 -51.80 -0.78 -19.31
C ARG A 512 -52.73 -0.73 -20.53
N GLU A 513 -52.33 -0.04 -21.59
CA GLU A 513 -53.02 -0.05 -22.88
C GLU A 513 -52.70 -1.33 -23.67
N LEU A 514 -51.47 -1.85 -23.56
CA LEU A 514 -51.07 -3.16 -24.12
C LEU A 514 -51.72 -4.34 -23.38
N GLU A 515 -51.73 -4.32 -22.04
CA GLU A 515 -52.45 -5.31 -21.18
C GLU A 515 -53.99 -5.32 -21.39
N ARG A 516 -54.52 -4.44 -22.24
CA ARG A 516 -55.94 -4.36 -22.63
C ARG A 516 -56.19 -4.68 -24.11
N SER A 517 -55.13 -4.94 -24.89
CA SER A 517 -55.22 -5.31 -26.30
C SER A 517 -54.96 -6.80 -26.58
N ASP A 518 -54.46 -7.53 -25.58
CA ASP A 518 -54.48 -9.00 -25.50
C ASP A 518 -55.76 -9.49 -24.76
#